data_AF-A0ABD5S5A6-F1
#
_entry.id   AF-A0ABD5S5A6-F1
#
_cell.length_a   1.000
_cell.length_b   1.000
_cell.length_c   1.000
_cell.angle_alpha   90.00
_cell.angle_beta   90.00
_cell.angle_gamma   90.00
#
_symmetry.space_group_name_H-M   'P 1'
#
loop_
_entity.id
_entity.type
_entity.pdbx_description
1 polymer ?
#
loop_
_entity_poly.entity_id
_entity_poly.type
_entity_poly.pdbx_seq_one_letter_code
_entity_poly.pdbx_strand_id
1 'polypeptide(L)'
;MSSPSATGSARDILRVRDLSTRFFTEEGQVNAVEGVSFDVRDGEVYGIVGESGSGKSVTALSVIDLVASPGRVTSGEVWYRNRELAEEFGDDRPEAVDGEFVE
;
A
#
# COMPACT_ATOMS: atom_id res chain seq x y z
N MET A 1 27.50 -2.34 19.11
CA MET A 1 27.22 -3.71 18.60
C MET A 1 26.88 -3.55 17.14
N SER A 2 27.63 -4.23 16.27
CA SER A 2 27.72 -3.97 14.84
C SER A 2 26.42 -4.23 14.09
N SER A 3 26.10 -3.33 13.16
CA SER A 3 25.05 -3.47 12.16
C SER A 3 25.26 -4.74 11.31
N PRO A 4 24.19 -5.47 10.94
CA PRO A 4 24.30 -6.48 9.90
C PRO A 4 24.38 -5.78 8.54
N SER A 5 25.54 -5.88 7.90
CA SER A 5 25.74 -5.57 6.49
C SER A 5 24.94 -6.54 5.63
N ALA A 6 23.90 -6.06 4.95
CA ALA A 6 23.08 -6.87 4.06
C ALA A 6 23.78 -7.05 2.71
N THR A 7 24.40 -8.22 2.54
CA THR A 7 24.81 -8.79 1.25
C THR A 7 23.60 -8.87 0.32
N GLY A 8 23.51 -7.99 -0.68
CA GLY A 8 22.57 -8.08 -1.81
C GLY A 8 21.08 -8.27 -1.45
N SER A 9 20.57 -7.60 -0.41
CA SER A 9 19.20 -7.83 0.07
C SER A 9 18.17 -7.26 -0.91
N ALA A 10 17.33 -8.15 -1.48
CA ALA A 10 16.11 -7.76 -2.16
C ALA A 10 15.34 -6.77 -1.27
N ARG A 11 15.16 -5.58 -1.81
CA ARG A 11 14.83 -4.37 -1.08
C ARG A 11 13.35 -4.10 -1.41
N ASP A 12 12.47 -3.88 -0.43
CA ASP A 12 11.02 -3.72 -0.69
C ASP A 12 10.75 -2.53 -1.61
N ILE A 13 9.90 -2.71 -2.63
CA ILE A 13 9.45 -1.67 -3.56
C ILE A 13 8.08 -1.11 -3.15
N LEU A 14 7.25 -1.92 -2.50
CA LEU A 14 5.91 -1.56 -2.03
C LEU A 14 5.69 -2.12 -0.63
N ARG A 15 5.18 -1.30 0.29
CA ARG A 15 4.71 -1.74 1.61
C ARG A 15 3.27 -1.31 1.79
N VAL A 16 2.41 -2.26 2.11
CA VAL A 16 1.01 -2.01 2.44
C VAL A 16 0.81 -2.38 3.90
N ARG A 17 0.19 -1.47 4.67
CA ARG A 17 -0.02 -1.60 6.11
C ARG A 17 -1.47 -1.31 6.46
N ASP A 18 -2.14 -2.29 7.07
CA ASP A 18 -3.49 -2.21 7.63
C ASP A 18 -4.55 -1.58 6.70
N LEU A 19 -4.38 -1.80 5.39
CA LEU A 19 -5.19 -1.20 4.34
C LEU A 19 -6.63 -1.70 4.43
N SER A 20 -7.57 -0.77 4.56
CA SER A 20 -9.00 -1.07 4.62
C SER A 20 -9.80 -0.17 3.69
N THR A 21 -10.66 -0.78 2.88
CA THR A 21 -11.48 -0.10 1.89
C THR A 21 -12.94 -0.46 2.07
N ARG A 22 -13.78 0.57 2.16
CA ARG A 22 -15.20 0.44 2.47
C ARG A 22 -16.04 1.15 1.42
N PHE A 23 -17.18 0.55 1.07
CA PHE A 23 -18.20 1.14 0.22
C PHE A 23 -19.41 1.50 1.07
N PHE A 24 -19.93 2.72 0.88
CA PHE A 24 -21.04 3.26 1.65
C PHE A 24 -22.25 3.41 0.74
N THR A 25 -23.09 2.38 0.67
CA THR A 25 -24.26 2.33 -0.20
C THR A 25 -25.53 2.68 0.59
N GLU A 26 -26.66 2.86 -0.10
CA GLU A 26 -27.96 3.05 0.53
C GLU A 26 -28.41 1.82 1.36
N GLU A 27 -27.94 0.63 0.98
CA GLU A 27 -28.24 -0.64 1.66
C GLU A 27 -27.32 -0.91 2.86
N GLY A 28 -26.27 -0.10 3.04
CA GLY A 28 -25.35 -0.18 4.17
C GLY A 28 -23.88 -0.11 3.79
N GLN A 29 -23.02 -0.38 4.78
CA GLN A 29 -21.58 -0.42 4.59
C GLN A 29 -21.13 -1.81 4.14
N VAL A 30 -20.31 -1.86 3.10
CA VAL A 30 -19.61 -3.08 2.66
C VAL A 30 -18.11 -2.93 2.94
N ASN A 31 -17.56 -3.86 3.72
CA ASN A 31 -16.12 -3.96 3.98
C ASN A 31 -15.48 -4.81 2.88
N ALA A 32 -14.93 -4.17 1.85
CA ALA A 32 -14.37 -4.88 0.70
C ALA A 32 -12.91 -5.32 0.93
N VAL A 33 -12.16 -4.56 1.74
CA VAL A 33 -10.81 -4.88 2.19
C VAL A 33 -10.72 -4.52 3.67
N GLU A 34 -10.15 -5.40 4.49
CA GLU A 34 -10.11 -5.24 5.95
C GLU A 34 -8.73 -5.60 6.50
N GLY A 35 -7.95 -4.57 6.86
CA GLY A 35 -6.66 -4.70 7.55
C GLY A 35 -5.59 -5.48 6.77
N VAL A 36 -5.52 -5.32 5.45
CA VAL A 36 -4.55 -6.06 4.63
C VAL A 36 -3.15 -5.44 4.75
N SER A 37 -2.16 -6.29 5.04
CA SER A 37 -0.75 -5.92 5.14
C SER A 37 0.11 -6.88 4.32
N PHE A 38 0.96 -6.34 3.45
CA PHE A 38 1.95 -7.13 2.69
C PHE A 38 3.08 -6.24 2.18
N ASP A 39 4.19 -6.87 1.82
CA ASP A 39 5.34 -6.23 1.18
C ASP A 39 5.60 -6.90 -0.18
N VAL A 40 6.05 -6.11 -1.15
CA VAL A 40 6.54 -6.61 -2.43
C VAL A 40 7.99 -6.19 -2.57
N ARG A 41 8.87 -7.14 -2.88
CA ARG A 41 10.28 -6.90 -3.12
C ARG A 41 10.53 -6.41 -4.54
N ASP A 42 11.62 -5.67 -4.71
CA ASP A 42 12.10 -5.32 -6.04
C ASP A 42 12.34 -6.59 -6.89
N GLY A 43 11.74 -6.62 -8.09
CA GLY A 43 11.75 -7.78 -8.99
C GLY A 43 10.81 -8.94 -8.60
N GLU A 44 10.03 -8.84 -7.53
CA GLU A 44 9.07 -9.87 -7.12
C GLU A 44 7.76 -9.75 -7.91
N VAL A 45 7.20 -10.92 -8.27
CA VAL A 45 5.83 -11.02 -8.77
C VAL A 45 4.95 -11.46 -7.61
N TYR A 46 4.14 -10.53 -7.08
CA TYR A 46 3.18 -10.81 -6.02
C TYR A 46 1.78 -11.03 -6.59
N GLY A 47 1.16 -12.17 -6.29
CA GLY A 47 -0.15 -12.55 -6.80
C GLY A 47 -1.24 -12.51 -5.72
N ILE A 48 -2.36 -11.84 -6.01
CA ILE A 48 -3.57 -11.85 -5.15
C ILE A 48 -4.60 -12.81 -5.76
N VAL A 49 -4.96 -13.86 -5.02
CA VAL A 49 -5.88 -14.92 -5.47
C VAL A 49 -7.00 -15.15 -4.47
N GLY A 50 -8.13 -15.69 -4.93
CA GLY A 50 -9.35 -15.85 -4.12
C GLY A 50 -10.62 -15.87 -4.97
N GLU A 51 -11.76 -16.20 -4.36
CA GLU A 51 -13.07 -16.33 -5.00
C GLU A 51 -13.61 -14.99 -5.53
N SER A 52 -14.64 -15.04 -6.39
CA SER A 52 -15.33 -13.82 -6.83
C SER A 52 -15.89 -13.06 -5.62
N GLY A 53 -15.69 -11.74 -5.57
CA GLY A 53 -16.14 -10.91 -4.45
C GLY A 53 -15.21 -10.86 -3.23
N SER A 54 -14.09 -11.59 -3.20
CA SER A 54 -13.16 -11.61 -2.06
C SER A 54 -12.29 -10.35 -1.87
N GLY A 55 -12.56 -9.26 -2.61
CA GLY A 55 -11.82 -8.01 -2.49
C GLY A 55 -10.57 -7.85 -3.38
N LYS A 56 -10.15 -8.86 -4.16
CA LYS A 56 -8.88 -8.80 -4.96
C LYS A 56 -8.70 -7.52 -5.79
N SER A 57 -9.68 -7.20 -6.64
CA SER A 57 -9.63 -6.00 -7.49
C SER A 57 -9.70 -4.73 -6.66
N VAL A 58 -10.44 -4.75 -5.55
CA VAL A 58 -10.53 -3.60 -4.64
C VAL A 58 -9.18 -3.39 -3.96
N THR A 59 -8.49 -4.43 -3.49
CA THR A 59 -7.14 -4.33 -2.93
C THR A 59 -6.18 -3.70 -3.95
N ALA A 60 -6.17 -4.20 -5.19
CA ALA A 60 -5.30 -3.65 -6.24
C ALA A 60 -5.59 -2.17 -6.53
N LEU A 61 -6.87 -1.78 -6.62
CA LEU A 61 -7.26 -0.38 -6.84
C LEU A 61 -6.97 0.52 -5.63
N SER A 62 -7.08 -0.02 -4.41
CA SER A 62 -6.82 0.73 -3.17
C SER A 62 -5.36 1.09 -3.03
N VAL A 63 -4.45 0.21 -3.48
CA VAL A 63 -3.00 0.45 -3.47
C VAL A 63 -2.58 1.62 -4.37
N ILE A 64 -3.34 1.92 -5.42
CA ILE A 64 -3.01 2.98 -6.39
C ILE A 64 -4.00 4.15 -6.34
N ASP A 65 -4.76 4.25 -5.25
CA ASP A 65 -5.78 5.29 -5.00
C ASP A 65 -6.80 5.48 -6.15
N LEU A 66 -7.25 4.37 -6.75
CA LEU A 66 -8.26 4.37 -7.84
C LEU A 66 -9.62 3.79 -7.41
N VAL A 67 -9.90 3.76 -6.10
CA VAL A 67 -11.21 3.33 -5.62
C VAL A 67 -12.24 4.41 -5.92
N ALA A 68 -13.24 4.08 -6.75
CA ALA A 68 -14.31 5.01 -7.10
C ALA A 68 -15.41 5.06 -6.03
N SER A 69 -16.08 6.21 -5.94
CA SER A 69 -17.33 6.36 -5.18
C SER A 69 -18.35 5.26 -5.53
N PRO A 70 -19.08 4.70 -4.56
CA PRO A 70 -19.15 5.08 -3.15
C PRO A 70 -18.05 4.46 -2.26
N GLY A 71 -17.01 3.88 -2.86
CA GLY A 71 -15.85 3.33 -2.17
C GLY A 71 -14.83 4.40 -1.78
N ARG A 72 -14.09 4.12 -0.71
CA ARG A 72 -12.90 4.88 -0.31
C ARG A 72 -12.00 4.05 0.59
N VAL A 73 -10.70 4.30 0.52
CA VAL A 73 -9.76 3.84 1.55
C VAL A 73 -10.11 4.55 2.86
N THR A 74 -10.22 3.79 3.94
CA THR A 74 -10.68 4.29 5.25
C THR A 74 -9.63 4.18 6.35
N SER A 75 -8.61 3.37 6.15
CA SER A 75 -7.47 3.25 7.03
C SER A 75 -6.31 2.56 6.30
N GLY A 76 -5.14 2.65 6.92
CA GLY A 76 -3.91 2.03 6.44
C GLY A 76 -3.10 2.96 5.57
N GLU A 77 -1.92 2.49 5.23
CA GLU A 77 -0.87 3.25 4.54
C GLU A 77 -0.32 2.41 3.39
N VAL A 78 0.09 3.09 2.32
CA VAL A 78 0.72 2.47 1.15
C VAL A 78 2.00 3.23 0.86
N TRP A 79 3.14 2.58 1.06
CA TRP A 79 4.44 3.20 0.87
C TRP A 79 5.11 2.64 -0.39
N TYR A 80 5.46 3.52 -1.33
CA TYR A 80 6.19 3.17 -2.55
C TYR A 80 7.64 3.65 -2.47
N ARG A 81 8.60 2.78 -2.75
CA ARG A 81 10.01 3.16 -2.72
C ARG A 81 10.41 3.90 -3.99
N ASN A 82 10.47 5.22 -3.91
CA ASN A 82 11.02 6.07 -4.95
C ASN A 82 11.86 7.18 -4.32
N ARG A 83 13.18 7.09 -4.51
CA ARG A 83 14.13 8.04 -3.97
C ARG A 83 13.96 9.46 -4.54
N GLU A 84 13.67 9.59 -5.83
CA GLU A 84 13.50 10.90 -6.46
C GLU A 84 12.25 11.60 -5.93
N LEU A 85 11.13 10.87 -5.82
CA LEU A 85 9.91 11.40 -5.20
C LEU A 85 10.11 11.71 -3.71
N ALA A 86 10.83 10.87 -2.96
CA ALA A 86 11.12 11.12 -1.55
C ALA A 86 11.95 12.39 -1.34
N GLU A 87 12.93 12.64 -2.22
CA GLU A 87 13.69 13.89 -2.22
C GLU A 87 12.81 15.09 -2.62
N GLU A 88 11.88 14.94 -3.57
CA GLU A 88 10.93 15.99 -3.98
C GLU A 88 9.95 16.37 -2.86
N PHE A 89 9.35 15.37 -2.19
CA PHE A 89 8.37 15.60 -1.12
C PHE A 89 9.01 15.92 0.23
N GLY A 90 10.28 15.59 0.46
CA GLY A 90 10.92 15.70 1.77
C GLY A 90 10.92 17.10 2.38
N ASP A 91 10.91 18.15 1.55
CA ASP A 91 10.87 19.53 2.01
C ASP A 91 9.43 20.02 2.29
N ASP A 92 8.46 19.63 1.46
CA ASP A 92 7.07 20.12 1.53
C ASP A 92 6.15 19.25 2.41
N ARG A 93 6.43 17.95 2.48
CA ARG A 93 5.61 16.90 3.11
C ARG A 93 6.51 15.86 3.80
N PRO A 94 7.29 16.25 4.82
CA PRO A 94 8.21 15.33 5.50
C PRO A 94 7.49 14.15 6.16
N GLU A 95 6.20 14.28 6.49
CA GLU A 95 5.37 13.19 7.03
C GLU A 95 5.09 12.08 6.01
N ALA A 96 5.10 12.40 4.71
CA ALA A 96 4.84 11.46 3.63
C ALA A 96 6.11 10.74 3.17
N VAL A 97 7.23 10.88 3.89
CA VAL A 97 8.54 10.33 3.51
C VAL A 97 9.14 9.49 4.63
N ASP A 98 9.47 8.23 4.33
CA ASP A 98 10.26 7.34 5.19
C ASP A 98 11.51 6.84 4.45
N GLY A 99 12.60 7.59 4.57
CA GLY A 99 13.86 7.27 3.89
C GLY A 99 13.74 7.35 2.37
N GLU A 100 13.73 6.20 1.69
CA GLU A 100 13.53 6.12 0.23
C GLU A 100 12.05 5.90 -0.16
N PHE A 101 11.12 5.88 0.80
CA PHE A 101 9.70 5.62 0.59
C PHE A 101 8.86 6.88 0.64
N VAL A 102 7.79 6.88 -0.17
CA VAL A 102 6.75 7.92 -0.20
C VAL A 102 5.39 7.27 0.01
N GLU A 103 4.54 7.89 0.83
CA GLU A 103 3.13 7.51 1.04
C GLU A 103 2.19 8.05 -0.05
#